data_AF-A0A8J6DPL3-F1
#
_entry.id   AF-A0A8J6DPL3-F1
#
_cell.length_a   1.000
_cell.length_b   1.000
_cell.length_c   1.000
_cell.angle_alpha   90.00
_cell.angle_beta   90.00
_cell.angle_gamma   90.00
#
_symmetry.space_group_name_H-M   'P 1'
#
loop_
_entity.id
_entity.type
_entity.pdbx_description
1 polymer ?
#
loop_
_entity_poly.entity_id
_entity_poly.type
_entity_poly.pdbx_seq_one_letter_code
_entity_poly.pdbx_strand_id
1 'polypeptide(L)'
;MGLLLPLVLCALAVGSGATSQCQQALNTSPLLSRGCNDSDVLSFANFALGDINRDRKEGYVLSLNRVSDVREQKQASDGPLPGQDGPAAVYYLTLDMLETDCHVLSKKPWKDCEGRPLHES
;
A
#
# COMPACT_ATOMS: atom_id res chain seq x y z
N MET A 1 45.35 -66.44 17.44
CA MET A 1 45.68 -65.10 18.00
C MET A 1 45.53 -64.08 16.89
N GLY A 2 44.62 -63.12 17.03
CA GLY A 2 44.52 -61.97 16.12
C GLY A 2 43.19 -61.80 15.38
N LEU A 3 42.08 -61.61 16.11
CA LEU A 3 40.85 -61.06 15.53
C LEU A 3 40.97 -59.53 15.56
N LEU A 4 41.53 -58.93 14.50
CA LEU A 4 41.56 -57.48 14.35
C LEU A 4 40.22 -57.01 13.81
N LEU A 5 39.32 -56.65 14.75
CA LEU A 5 38.04 -56.03 14.48
C LEU A 5 38.28 -54.57 14.08
N PRO A 6 38.00 -54.12 12.85
CA PRO A 6 38.07 -52.71 12.52
C PRO A 6 36.85 -52.03 13.15
N LEU A 7 37.05 -51.36 14.29
CA LEU A 7 36.09 -50.40 14.83
C LEU A 7 35.99 -49.24 13.85
N VAL A 8 35.05 -49.34 12.91
CA VAL A 8 34.64 -48.22 12.07
C VAL A 8 33.92 -47.22 12.97
N LEU A 9 34.63 -46.19 13.44
CA LEU A 9 34.02 -45.01 14.03
C LEU A 9 33.29 -44.25 12.90
N CYS A 10 32.00 -44.53 12.74
CA CYS A 10 31.11 -43.63 11.99
C CYS A 10 30.91 -42.37 12.83
N ALA A 11 31.75 -41.36 12.59
CA ALA A 11 31.47 -40.01 13.04
C ALA A 11 30.30 -39.47 12.19
N LEU A 12 29.07 -39.57 12.71
CA LEU A 12 27.96 -38.79 12.18
C LEU A 12 28.21 -37.33 12.53
N ALA A 13 28.88 -36.60 11.64
CA ALA A 13 28.84 -35.16 11.64
C ALA A 13 27.41 -34.74 11.28
N VAL A 14 26.52 -34.71 12.27
CA VAL A 14 25.29 -33.93 12.21
C VAL A 14 25.74 -32.48 12.23
N GLY A 15 26.12 -31.98 11.07
CA GLY A 15 26.24 -30.55 10.85
C GLY A 15 24.85 -29.99 11.07
N SER A 16 24.64 -29.32 12.20
CA SER A 16 23.51 -28.42 12.41
C SER A 16 23.68 -27.27 11.42
N GLY A 17 23.37 -27.52 10.16
CA GLY A 17 23.19 -26.50 9.15
C GLY A 17 21.97 -25.71 9.58
N ALA A 18 22.17 -24.69 10.42
CA ALA A 18 21.24 -23.59 10.50
C ALA A 18 21.25 -22.97 9.11
N THR A 19 20.34 -23.45 8.26
CA THR A 19 20.01 -22.79 7.02
C THR A 19 19.40 -21.47 7.43
N SER A 20 20.24 -20.43 7.51
CA SER A 20 19.76 -19.05 7.50
C SER A 20 19.08 -18.88 6.15
N GLN A 21 17.77 -19.12 6.09
CA GLN A 21 16.94 -18.80 4.94
C GLN A 21 16.83 -17.28 4.86
N CYS A 22 17.91 -16.61 4.49
CA CYS A 22 17.88 -15.23 4.05
C CYS A 22 17.49 -15.22 2.57
N GLN A 23 16.29 -15.73 2.27
CA GLN A 23 15.66 -15.68 0.95
C GLN A 23 14.23 -16.24 1.07
N GLN A 24 13.41 -15.62 1.92
CA GLN A 24 12.02 -15.53 1.52
C GLN A 24 12.02 -14.59 0.32
N ALA A 25 11.90 -15.16 -0.89
CA ALA A 25 11.54 -14.35 -2.04
C ALA A 25 10.25 -13.63 -1.65
N LEU A 26 10.34 -12.31 -1.46
CA LEU A 26 9.15 -11.48 -1.33
C LEU A 26 8.41 -11.66 -2.64
N ASN A 27 7.44 -12.57 -2.69
CA ASN A 27 6.51 -12.74 -3.79
C ASN A 27 5.64 -11.48 -3.83
N THR A 28 6.25 -10.37 -4.24
CA THR A 28 5.59 -9.08 -4.31
C THR A 28 4.77 -9.11 -5.58
N SER A 29 3.45 -9.14 -5.41
CA SER A 29 2.54 -9.09 -6.55
C SER A 29 2.87 -7.88 -7.43
N PRO A 30 2.78 -8.01 -8.77
CA PRO A 30 3.10 -6.92 -9.67
C PRO A 30 2.17 -5.73 -9.45
N LEU A 31 2.70 -4.52 -9.66
CA LEU A 31 1.92 -3.30 -9.71
C LEU A 31 1.22 -3.19 -11.07
N LEU A 32 -0.10 -3.23 -11.05
CA LEU A 32 -0.95 -3.11 -12.22
C LEU A 32 -1.38 -1.66 -12.39
N SER A 33 -1.26 -1.14 -13.62
CA SER A 33 -1.81 0.18 -13.94
C SER A 33 -3.34 0.08 -14.03
N ARG A 34 -4.05 1.04 -13.42
CA ARG A 34 -5.51 1.16 -13.51
C ARG A 34 -5.89 2.49 -14.19
N GLY A 35 -7.14 2.58 -14.65
CA GLY A 35 -7.64 3.78 -15.28
C GLY A 35 -7.88 4.89 -14.25
N CYS A 36 -7.36 6.09 -14.52
CA CYS A 36 -7.54 7.24 -13.63
C CYS A 36 -9.00 7.69 -13.48
N ASN A 37 -9.85 7.37 -14.46
CA ASN A 37 -11.26 7.75 -14.50
C ASN A 37 -12.21 6.61 -14.10
N ASP A 38 -11.68 5.47 -13.63
CA ASP A 38 -12.53 4.37 -13.19
C ASP A 38 -13.30 4.77 -11.92
N SER A 39 -14.57 4.39 -11.85
CA SER A 39 -15.46 4.89 -10.77
C SER A 39 -15.01 4.45 -9.38
N ASP A 40 -14.43 3.25 -9.26
CA ASP A 40 -13.84 2.72 -8.03
C ASP A 40 -12.61 3.54 -7.62
N VAL A 41 -11.70 3.82 -8.57
CA VAL A 41 -10.51 4.65 -8.38
C VAL A 41 -10.88 6.05 -7.91
N LEU A 42 -11.85 6.70 -8.56
CA LEU A 42 -12.31 8.03 -8.17
C LEU A 42 -12.93 8.01 -6.75
N SER A 43 -13.63 6.94 -6.39
CA SER A 43 -14.14 6.75 -5.04
C SER A 43 -12.99 6.67 -4.02
N PHE A 44 -11.98 5.85 -4.28
CA PHE A 44 -10.80 5.75 -3.41
C PHE A 44 -10.04 7.07 -3.30
N ALA A 45 -9.88 7.81 -4.40
CA ALA A 45 -9.28 9.14 -4.39
C ALA A 45 -10.05 10.12 -3.49
N ASN A 46 -11.39 10.09 -3.55
CA ASN A 46 -12.24 10.92 -2.69
C ASN A 46 -12.09 10.57 -1.20
N PHE A 47 -12.01 9.29 -0.86
CA PHE A 47 -11.76 8.84 0.51
C PHE A 47 -10.38 9.28 1.00
N ALA A 48 -9.33 9.00 0.22
CA ALA A 48 -7.96 9.36 0.55
C ALA A 48 -7.82 10.88 0.77
N LEU A 49 -8.39 11.70 -0.13
CA LEU A 49 -8.37 13.15 0.01
C LEU A 49 -9.14 13.64 1.25
N GLY A 50 -10.27 12.99 1.57
CA GLY A 50 -11.04 13.28 2.78
C GLY A 50 -10.22 13.05 4.05
N ASP A 51 -9.49 11.94 4.12
CA ASP A 51 -8.64 11.63 5.26
C ASP A 51 -7.41 12.55 5.35
N ILE A 52 -6.79 12.87 4.20
CA ILE A 52 -5.71 13.88 4.13
C ILE A 52 -6.18 15.22 4.72
N ASN A 53 -7.34 15.72 4.28
CA ASN A 53 -7.88 16.98 4.77
C ASN A 53 -8.26 16.95 6.26
N ARG A 54 -8.73 15.79 6.76
CA ARG A 54 -9.04 15.61 8.18
C ARG A 54 -7.79 15.67 9.04
N ASP A 55 -6.70 15.09 8.58
CA ASP A 55 -5.44 15.01 9.32
C ASP A 55 -4.69 16.35 9.37
N ARG A 56 -4.73 17.12 8.28
CA ARG A 56 -4.12 18.46 8.20
C ARG A 56 -4.57 19.38 9.35
N LYS A 57 -3.59 20.07 9.95
CA LYS A 57 -3.81 21.03 11.05
C LYS A 57 -3.73 22.49 10.61
N GLU A 58 -3.10 22.76 9.47
CA GLU A 58 -2.87 24.11 8.94
C GLU A 58 -3.17 24.20 7.44
N GLY A 59 -3.38 25.44 6.98
CA GLY A 59 -3.67 25.77 5.59
C GLY A 59 -5.13 25.59 5.21
N TYR A 60 -5.37 25.40 3.92
CA TYR A 60 -6.71 25.29 3.34
C TYR A 60 -7.06 23.85 2.99
N VAL A 61 -8.36 23.57 2.93
CA VAL A 61 -8.91 22.31 2.47
C VAL A 61 -8.50 22.12 1.01
N LEU A 62 -8.04 20.93 0.67
CA LEU A 62 -7.64 20.54 -0.67
C LEU A 62 -8.83 19.93 -1.42
N SER A 63 -9.01 20.32 -2.68
CA SER A 63 -9.94 19.72 -3.62
C SER A 63 -9.21 18.84 -4.62
N LEU A 64 -9.91 17.83 -5.16
CA LEU A 64 -9.35 16.95 -6.18
C LEU A 64 -9.47 17.62 -7.56
N ASN A 65 -8.35 17.82 -8.25
CA ASN A 65 -8.35 18.26 -9.65
C ASN A 65 -8.44 17.06 -10.59
N ARG A 66 -7.52 16.10 -10.44
CA ARG A 66 -7.52 14.84 -11.19
C ARG A 66 -6.70 13.76 -10.48
N VAL A 67 -6.93 12.51 -10.88
CA VAL A 67 -6.02 11.40 -10.59
C VAL A 67 -5.00 11.31 -11.73
N SER A 68 -3.71 11.42 -11.42
CA SER A 68 -2.64 11.47 -12.42
C SER A 68 -2.02 10.12 -12.71
N ASP A 69 -1.94 9.22 -11.71
CA ASP A 69 -1.50 7.83 -11.89
C ASP A 69 -2.14 6.94 -10.81
N VAL A 70 -2.37 5.67 -11.17
CA VAL A 70 -2.93 4.66 -10.29
C VAL A 70 -2.19 3.35 -10.47
N ARG A 71 -1.70 2.79 -9.36
CA ARG A 71 -1.16 1.43 -9.31
C ARG A 71 -1.95 0.59 -8.32
N GLU A 72 -2.39 -0.58 -8.75
CA GLU A 72 -3.01 -1.59 -7.90
C GLU A 72 -2.00 -2.70 -7.63
N GLN A 73 -1.84 -3.05 -6.36
CA GLN A 73 -1.12 -4.24 -5.92
C GLN A 73 -2.08 -5.20 -5.26
N LYS A 74 -2.33 -6.33 -5.88
CA LYS A 74 -3.11 -7.41 -5.25
C LYS A 74 -2.28 -8.02 -4.13
N GLN A 75 -2.80 -8.03 -2.91
CA GLN A 75 -2.15 -8.76 -1.82
C GLN A 75 -2.40 -10.25 -2.02
N ALA A 76 -1.32 -11.03 -2.01
CA ALA A 76 -1.43 -12.47 -1.84
C ALA A 76 -1.83 -12.70 -0.38
N SER A 77 -3.14 -12.70 -0.11
CA SER A 77 -3.63 -13.07 1.20
C SER A 77 -3.54 -14.59 1.33
N ASP A 78 -2.96 -15.10 2.42
CA ASP A 78 -2.99 -16.53 2.77
C ASP A 78 -4.41 -17.06 3.07
N GLY A 79 -5.43 -16.21 2.93
CA GLY A 79 -6.86 -16.52 2.96
C GLY A 79 -7.72 -15.24 2.90
N PRO A 80 -9.04 -15.32 2.67
CA PRO A 80 -9.92 -14.16 2.69
C PRO A 80 -9.86 -13.43 4.03
N LEU A 81 -9.84 -12.09 4.02
CA LEU A 81 -9.98 -11.31 5.25
C LEU A 81 -11.40 -11.52 5.81
N PRO A 82 -11.59 -11.61 7.15
CA PRO A 82 -12.92 -11.77 7.72
C PRO A 82 -13.83 -10.62 7.29
N GLY A 83 -14.92 -10.94 6.57
CA GLY A 83 -15.88 -9.95 6.06
C GLY A 83 -15.54 -9.34 4.69
N GLN A 84 -14.57 -9.88 3.95
CA GLN A 84 -14.20 -9.39 2.62
C GLN A 84 -14.34 -10.48 1.55
N ASP A 85 -15.23 -10.24 0.58
CA ASP A 85 -15.41 -11.09 -0.60
C ASP A 85 -14.34 -10.75 -1.65
N GLY A 86 -13.17 -11.40 -1.55
CA GLY A 86 -12.12 -11.32 -2.57
C GLY A 86 -10.73 -10.98 -2.02
N PRO A 87 -9.70 -11.01 -2.90
CA PRO A 87 -8.33 -10.68 -2.52
C PRO A 87 -8.21 -9.20 -2.14
N ALA A 88 -7.54 -8.91 -1.03
CA ALA A 88 -7.22 -7.54 -0.65
C ALA A 88 -6.29 -6.90 -1.69
N ALA A 89 -6.43 -5.59 -1.90
CA ALA A 89 -5.58 -4.83 -2.80
C ALA A 89 -5.13 -3.52 -2.16
N VAL A 90 -3.91 -3.10 -2.46
CA VAL A 90 -3.37 -1.77 -2.13
C VAL A 90 -3.43 -0.92 -3.40
N TYR A 91 -3.94 0.30 -3.26
CA TYR A 91 -3.94 1.29 -4.34
C TYR A 91 -2.94 2.40 -4.02
N TYR A 92 -2.01 2.64 -4.94
CA TYR A 92 -1.10 3.77 -4.92
C TYR A 92 -1.65 4.83 -5.87
N LEU A 93 -2.10 5.94 -5.31
CA LEU A 93 -2.73 7.04 -6.05
C LEU A 93 -1.80 8.24 -6.09
N THR A 94 -1.57 8.77 -7.29
CA THR A 94 -0.97 10.10 -7.47
C THR A 94 -2.09 11.07 -7.77
N LEU A 95 -2.34 12.01 -6.85
CA LEU A 95 -3.45 12.96 -6.93
C LEU A 95 -2.93 14.37 -7.19
N ASP A 96 -3.49 15.03 -8.21
CA ASP A 96 -3.30 16.46 -8.41
C ASP A 96 -4.40 17.19 -7.64
N MET A 97 -3.98 18.06 -6.72
CA MET A 97 -4.86 18.73 -5.76
C MET A 97 -4.77 20.25 -5.91
N LEU A 98 -5.85 20.95 -5.58
CA LEU A 98 -5.93 22.41 -5.60
C LEU A 98 -6.41 22.92 -4.24
N GLU A 99 -5.87 24.06 -3.80
CA GLU A 99 -6.34 24.72 -2.58
C GLU A 99 -7.72 25.37 -2.78
N THR A 100 -8.52 25.32 -1.71
CA THR A 100 -9.84 25.96 -1.66
C THR A 100 -9.84 27.19 -0.76
N ASP A 101 -10.97 27.86 -0.67
CA ASP A 101 -11.20 29.00 0.22
C ASP A 101 -11.39 28.60 1.70
N CYS A 102 -11.78 27.35 1.98
CA CYS A 102 -12.00 26.82 3.31
C CYS A 102 -10.70 26.57 4.08
N HIS A 103 -10.58 27.09 5.31
CA HIS A 103 -9.49 26.68 6.22
C HIS A 103 -9.72 25.25 6.76
N VAL A 104 -8.66 24.46 6.97
CA VAL A 104 -8.78 23.05 7.45
C VAL A 104 -9.42 22.90 8.83
N LEU A 105 -9.43 23.96 9.63
CA LEU A 105 -10.10 24.00 10.94
C LEU A 105 -11.63 24.08 10.82
N SER A 106 -12.16 24.48 9.66
CA SER A 106 -13.62 24.48 9.42
C SER A 106 -14.22 23.07 9.44
N LYS A 107 -13.40 22.04 9.22
CA LYS A 107 -13.80 20.62 9.10
C LYS A 107 -14.90 20.36 8.06
N LYS A 108 -15.11 21.30 7.14
CA LYS A 108 -16.01 21.12 6.00
C LYS A 108 -15.45 20.05 5.05
N PRO A 109 -16.32 19.24 4.42
CA PRO A 109 -15.88 18.38 3.33
C PRO A 109 -15.44 19.25 2.15
N TRP A 110 -14.42 18.79 1.41
CA TRP A 110 -13.82 19.58 0.33
C TRP A 110 -14.77 19.89 -0.83
N LYS A 111 -15.83 19.09 -1.01
CA LYS A 111 -16.87 19.30 -2.03
C LYS A 111 -17.76 20.53 -1.74
N ASP A 112 -17.75 21.01 -0.50
CA ASP A 112 -18.51 22.18 -0.06
C ASP A 112 -17.63 23.44 0.00
N CYS A 113 -16.41 23.37 -0.56
CA CYS A 113 -15.42 24.44 -0.56
C CYS A 113 -15.13 24.86 -2.00
N GLU A 114 -15.04 26.15 -2.24
CA GLU A 114 -14.84 26.68 -3.59
C GLU A 114 -13.34 26.70 -3.93
N GLY A 115 -13.02 26.32 -5.17
CA GLY A 115 -11.65 26.38 -5.66
C GLY A 115 -11.18 27.83 -5.72
N ARG A 116 -9.98 28.10 -5.22
CA ARG A 116 -9.40 29.44 -5.33
C ARG A 116 -9.15 29.79 -6.80
N PRO A 117 -9.45 31.03 -7.23
CA PRO A 117 -9.05 31.47 -8.55
C PRO A 117 -7.52 31.42 -8.65
N LEU A 118 -7.01 30.94 -9.79
CA LEU A 118 -5.56 30.82 -10.04
C LEU A 118 -4.87 32.20 -10.15
N HIS A 119 -5.65 33.28 -10.28
CA HIS A 119 -5.19 34.67 -10.34
C HIS A 119 -6.34 35.63 -9.99
N GLU A 120 -6.09 36.60 -9.12
CA GLU A 120 -6.95 37.77 -8.91
C GLU A 120 -6.25 38.95 -9.61
N SER A 121 -6.94 39.62 -10.55
CA SER A 121 -6.34 40.64 -11.42
C SER A 121 -6.60 42.05 -10.90
#